data_AF-A0A846DNC4-F1
#
_entry.id   AF-A0A846DNC4-F1
#
_cell.length_a   1.000
_cell.length_b   1.000
_cell.length_c   1.000
_cell.angle_alpha   90.00
_cell.angle_beta   90.00
_cell.angle_gamma   90.00
#
_symmetry.space_group_name_H-M   'P 1'
#
loop_
_entity.id
_entity.type
_entity.pdbx_description
1 polymer ?
#
loop_
_entity_poly.entity_id
_entity_poly.type
_entity_poly.pdbx_seq_one_letter_code
_entity_poly.pdbx_strand_id
1 'polypeptide(L)' 'SVQLSPPEDYEGGSLIFRKAGQVASTEQGSATLFPSSWIHQVQPVTRGTRFALVAWINSPK' A
#
# COMPACT_ATOMS: atom_id res chain seq x y z
N SER A 1 2.80 4.61 -2.63
CA SER A 1 1.38 4.21 -2.47
C SER A 1 0.80 5.04 -1.33
N VAL A 2 -0.20 5.88 -1.62
CA VAL A 2 -0.86 6.75 -0.62
C VAL A 2 -2.21 6.16 -0.24
N GLN A 3 -2.52 6.10 1.06
CA GLN A 3 -3.82 5.63 1.58
C GLN A 3 -4.87 6.73 1.47
N LEU A 4 -6.03 6.44 0.85
CA LEU A 4 -7.11 7.41 0.66
C LEU A 4 -8.41 7.04 1.39
N SER A 5 -8.47 5.88 2.03
CA SER A 5 -9.59 5.44 2.85
C SER A 5 -9.22 5.46 4.34
N PRO A 6 -10.14 5.82 5.25
CA PRO A 6 -10.01 5.52 6.67
C PRO A 6 -9.81 4.02 6.90
N PRO A 7 -8.91 3.59 7.81
CA PRO A 7 -8.64 2.17 8.06
C PRO A 7 -9.85 1.41 8.65
N GLU A 8 -10.78 2.10 9.32
CA GLU A 8 -12.02 1.54 9.85
C GLU A 8 -13.08 1.19 8.79
N ASP A 9 -12.97 1.76 7.58
CA ASP A 9 -13.96 1.58 6.50
C ASP A 9 -13.76 0.28 5.69
N TYR A 10 -12.65 -0.43 5.91
CA TYR A 10 -12.35 -1.67 5.19
C TYR A 10 -11.62 -2.70 6.07
N GLU A 11 -11.70 -3.98 5.69
CA GLU A 11 -10.94 -5.06 6.31
C GLU A 11 -10.00 -5.72 5.29
N GLY A 12 -8.81 -6.11 5.72
CA GLY A 12 -7.77 -6.65 4.84
C GLY A 12 -7.02 -5.57 4.06
N GLY A 13 -6.65 -5.82 2.81
CA GLY A 13 -6.06 -4.78 1.94
C GLY A 13 -4.63 -4.36 2.29
N SER A 14 -3.93 -5.09 3.16
CA SER A 14 -2.56 -4.79 3.56
C SER A 14 -1.59 -4.93 2.40
N LEU A 15 -0.78 -3.89 2.15
CA LEU A 15 0.36 -3.97 1.24
C LEU A 15 1.52 -4.64 1.96
N ILE A 16 1.92 -5.81 1.44
CA ILE A 16 2.97 -6.64 2.01
C ILE A 16 4.13 -6.80 1.03
N PHE A 17 5.35 -6.83 1.58
CA PHE A 17 6.59 -7.04 0.82
C PHE A 17 7.17 -8.42 1.12
N ARG A 18 7.65 -9.12 0.08
CA ARG A 18 8.21 -10.48 0.23
C ARG A 18 9.49 -10.50 1.09
N LYS A 19 10.25 -9.39 1.12
CA LYS A 19 11.40 -9.22 2.01
C LYS A 19 10.94 -8.61 3.33
N ALA A 20 11.32 -9.26 4.44
CA ALA A 20 11.27 -8.79 5.82
C ALA A 20 9.90 -8.66 6.55
N GLY A 21 8.78 -9.11 5.98
CA GLY A 21 7.49 -9.08 6.71
C GLY A 21 7.02 -7.67 7.07
N GLN A 22 7.56 -6.65 6.39
CA GLN A 22 7.14 -5.26 6.57
C GLN A 22 5.74 -5.09 5.99
N VAL A 23 4.86 -4.50 6.79
CA VAL A 23 3.50 -4.11 6.40
C VAL A 23 3.49 -2.59 6.27
N ALA A 24 3.00 -2.10 5.14
CA ALA A 24 2.80 -0.66 4.94
C ALA A 24 1.75 -0.10 5.92
N SER A 25 1.89 1.18 6.30
CA SER A 25 0.85 1.86 7.08
C SER A 25 -0.48 1.86 6.34
N THR A 26 -1.58 1.68 7.07
CA THR A 26 -2.96 1.79 6.60
C THR A 26 -3.60 3.13 6.97
N GLU A 27 -2.89 3.99 7.70
CA GLU A 27 -3.39 5.30 8.10
C GLU A 27 -3.70 6.17 6.87
N GLN A 28 -4.91 6.73 6.81
CA GLN A 28 -5.33 7.61 5.72
C GLN A 28 -4.38 8.81 5.60
N GLY A 29 -3.99 9.16 4.38
CA GLY A 29 -3.03 10.23 4.10
C GLY A 29 -1.57 9.81 4.20
N SER A 30 -1.26 8.65 4.78
CA SER A 30 0.11 8.12 4.82
C SER A 30 0.58 7.67 3.43
N ALA A 31 1.89 7.80 3.18
CA ALA A 31 2.53 7.37 1.94
C ALA A 31 3.62 6.32 2.23
N THR A 32 3.54 5.18 1.56
CA THR A 32 4.61 4.16 1.56
C THR A 32 5.46 4.29 0.30
N LEU A 33 6.77 4.50 0.49
CA LEU A 33 7.77 4.57 -0.56
C LEU A 33 8.69 3.34 -0.48
N PHE A 34 8.86 2.64 -1.59
CA PHE A 34 9.66 1.42 -1.64
C PHE A 34 10.25 1.21 -3.05
N PRO A 35 11.36 0.48 -3.19
CA PRO A 35 11.94 0.16 -4.50
C PRO A 35 10.97 -0.64 -5.38
N SER A 36 10.78 -0.21 -6.63
CA SER A 36 9.87 -0.87 -7.58
C SER A 36 10.25 -2.32 -7.89
N SER A 37 11.51 -2.70 -7.67
CA SER A 37 12.01 -4.07 -7.85
C SER A 37 11.60 -5.04 -6.73
N TRP A 38 11.03 -4.56 -5.63
CA TRP A 38 10.57 -5.43 -4.55
C TRP A 38 9.31 -6.18 -4.96
N ILE A 39 9.31 -7.50 -4.75
CA ILE A 39 8.08 -8.30 -4.89
C ILE A 39 7.12 -7.91 -3.77
N HIS A 40 5.94 -7.43 -4.16
CA HIS A 40 4.91 -6.95 -3.25
C HIS A 40 3.53 -7.37 -3.74
N GLN A 41 2.58 -7.47 -2.81
CA GLN A 41 1.18 -7.72 -3.11
C GLN A 41 0.27 -6.99 -2.12
N VAL A 42 -0.96 -6.74 -2.53
CA VAL A 42 -2.03 -6.28 -1.65
C VAL A 42 -2.85 -7.51 -1.26
N GLN A 43 -3.00 -7.78 0.03
CA GLN A 43 -3.88 -8.84 0.51
C GLN A 43 -5.34 -8.52 0.14
N PRO A 44 -6.22 -9.54 -0.01
CA PRO A 44 -7.63 -9.30 -0.32
C PRO A 44 -8.29 -8.31 0.64
N VAL A 45 -9.15 -7.46 0.11
CA VAL A 45 -10.11 -6.68 0.91
C VAL A 45 -11.34 -7.56 1.10
N THR A 46 -11.69 -7.87 2.35
CA THR A 46 -12.80 -8.79 2.68
C THR A 46 -14.10 -8.06 2.99
N ARG A 47 -14.03 -6.77 3.34
CA ARG A 47 -15.18 -5.89 3.58
C ARG A 47 -14.83 -4.45 3.19
N GLY A 48 -15.81 -3.71 2.68
CA GLY A 48 -15.67 -2.29 2.36
C GLY A 48 -14.93 -2.03 1.05
N THR A 49 -14.34 -0.84 0.91
CA THR A 49 -13.54 -0.48 -0.28
C THR A 49 -12.33 0.36 0.14
N ARG A 50 -11.14 -0.08 -0.29
CA ARG A 50 -9.87 0.63 -0.05
C ARG A 50 -9.45 1.38 -1.31
N PHE A 51 -9.47 2.71 -1.25
CA PHE A 51 -8.92 3.58 -2.28
C PHE A 51 -7.44 3.90 -1.98
N ALA A 52 -6.62 3.92 -3.02
CA ALA A 52 -5.21 4.28 -2.91
C ALA A 52 -4.72 4.97 -4.19
N LEU A 53 -3.75 5.88 -4.04
CA LEU A 53 -3.02 6.47 -5.15
C LEU A 53 -1.67 5.78 -5.31
N VAL A 54 -1.40 5.23 -6.50
CA VAL A 54 -0.14 4.57 -6.84
C VAL A 54 0.57 5.38 -7.91
N ALA A 55 1.86 5.65 -7.69
CA ALA A 55 2.71 6.40 -8.59
C ALA A 55 4.12 5.79 -8.61
N TRP A 56 4.83 6.02 -9.71
CA TRP A 56 6.22 5.64 -9.91
C TRP A 56 7.08 6.88 -10.08
N ILE A 57 8.28 6.84 -9.50
CA ILE A 57 9.30 7.88 -9.66
C ILE A 57 10.47 7.22 -10.37
N ASN A 58 10.92 7.83 -11.46
CA ASN A 58 12.12 7.44 -12.17
C ASN A 58 13.17 8.52 -11.97
N SER A 59 14.44 8.14 -11.81
CA SER A 59 15.53 9.12 -11.87
C SER A 59 15.63 9.69 -13.29
N PRO A 60 16.07 10.95 -13.44
CA PRO A 60 16.53 11.45 -14.72
C PRO A 60 17.60 10.52 -15.32
N LYS A 61 17.67 10.48 -16.65
CA LYS A 61 18.76 9.80 -17.35
C LYS A 61 20.07 10.56 -17.19
#